data_AF-A0AAJ0HGV0-F1
#
_entry.id   AF-A0AAJ0HGV0-F1
#
_cell.length_a   1.000
_cell.length_b   1.000
_cell.length_c   1.000
_cell.angle_alpha   90.00
_cell.angle_beta   90.00
_cell.angle_gamma   90.00
#
_symmetry.space_group_name_H-M   'P 1'
#
loop_
_entity.id
_entity.type
_entity.pdbx_description
1 polymer ?
#
loop_
_entity_poly.entity_id
_entity_poly.type
_entity_poly.pdbx_seq_one_letter_code
_entity_poly.pdbx_strand_id
1 'polypeptide(L)'
;MSGSGGSTILAPLDDSSIQAQGLLRQGSSSGSHRLHKRRLNRSSDEEYFHIPLSIPQSICHDSRGPRLPRNPYAYWISASKADDIWSRWTNWPAGGPRREINSDNGGLQVPLLGFIIGRVTRSNKPDTAGESDTQWYTCLDACCVASDTQAAIMDSNFTYLRPSRSCLDR
;
A
#
# COMPACT_ATOMS: atom_id res chain seq x y z
N MET A 1 -21.41 26.66 1.01
CA MET A 1 -20.90 26.07 2.27
C MET A 1 -20.26 24.75 1.91
N SER A 2 -18.95 24.73 1.70
CA SER A 2 -18.24 23.60 1.07
C SER A 2 -17.91 22.53 2.09
N GLY A 3 -18.68 21.44 2.07
CA GLY A 3 -18.33 20.20 2.77
C GLY A 3 -17.35 19.39 1.94
N SER A 4 -16.05 19.52 2.21
CA SER A 4 -15.04 18.59 1.70
C SER A 4 -15.07 17.34 2.58
N GLY A 5 -15.82 16.32 2.15
CA GLY A 5 -15.81 14.99 2.74
C GLY A 5 -14.45 14.33 2.51
N GLY A 6 -13.46 14.69 3.33
CA GLY A 6 -12.23 13.93 3.45
C GLY A 6 -12.56 12.57 4.05
N SER A 7 -12.38 11.51 3.28
CA SER A 7 -12.45 10.13 3.77
C SER A 7 -11.46 9.97 4.93
N THR A 8 -11.95 10.10 6.15
CA THR A 8 -11.13 10.10 7.36
C THR A 8 -10.86 8.65 7.72
N ILE A 9 -9.58 8.29 7.83
CA ILE A 9 -9.14 6.92 8.13
C ILE A 9 -9.55 6.51 9.57
N LEU A 10 -9.70 7.51 10.46
CA LEU A 10 -10.14 7.34 11.83
C LEU A 10 -11.65 7.57 11.94
N ALA A 11 -12.32 6.79 12.79
CA ALA A 11 -13.69 7.10 13.15
C ALA A 11 -13.73 8.44 13.93
N PRO A 12 -14.78 9.28 13.79
CA PRO A 12 -14.81 10.61 14.40
C PRO A 12 -14.59 10.65 15.93
N LEU A 13 -15.05 9.60 16.63
CA LEU A 13 -14.85 9.46 18.08
C LEU A 13 -13.41 9.13 18.44
N ASP A 14 -12.75 8.30 17.64
CA ASP A 14 -11.34 7.95 17.84
C ASP A 14 -10.44 9.15 17.50
N ASP A 15 -10.76 9.88 16.44
CA ASP A 15 -10.05 11.09 16.02
C ASP A 15 -9.99 12.12 17.16
N SER A 16 -11.16 12.46 17.72
CA SER A 16 -11.27 13.40 18.84
C SER A 16 -10.57 12.92 20.12
N SER A 17 -10.70 11.62 20.45
CA SER A 17 -10.05 11.02 21.64
C SER A 17 -8.52 11.04 21.53
N ILE A 18 -7.97 10.66 20.38
CA ILE A 18 -6.53 10.60 20.13
C ILE A 18 -5.95 12.02 20.00
N GLN A 19 -6.71 12.96 19.43
CA GLN A 19 -6.33 14.37 19.39
C GLN A 19 -6.29 15.00 20.79
N ALA A 20 -7.28 14.72 21.65
CA ALA A 20 -7.31 15.20 23.03
C ALA A 20 -6.10 14.71 23.85
N GLN A 21 -5.58 13.52 23.52
CA GLN A 21 -4.37 12.96 24.13
C GLN A 21 -3.06 13.49 23.51
N GLY A 22 -3.12 14.37 22.50
CA GLY A 22 -1.96 14.90 21.79
C GLY A 22 -1.26 13.87 20.89
N LEU A 23 -1.87 12.72 20.68
CA LEU A 23 -1.35 11.59 19.89
C LEU A 23 -1.70 11.71 18.39
N LEU A 24 -2.58 12.64 18.04
CA LEU A 24 -2.91 13.02 16.67
C LEU A 24 -2.63 14.51 16.48
N ARG A 25 -1.90 14.87 15.43
CA ARG A 25 -1.57 16.26 15.08
C ARG A 25 -1.75 16.50 13.59
N GLN A 26 -1.93 17.76 13.20
CA GLN A 26 -1.93 18.14 11.79
C GLN A 26 -0.54 17.88 11.18
N GLY A 27 -0.50 17.27 10.01
CA GLY A 27 0.72 17.03 9.28
C GLY A 27 1.24 18.29 8.61
N SER A 28 2.50 18.23 8.16
CA SER A 28 3.21 19.37 7.55
C SER A 28 2.77 19.67 6.12
N SER A 29 1.91 18.84 5.52
CA SER A 29 1.31 19.07 4.21
C SER A 29 -0.21 19.06 4.30
N SER A 30 -0.86 19.83 3.43
CA SER A 30 -2.32 19.89 3.33
C SER A 30 -2.90 18.47 3.18
N GLY A 31 -3.89 18.14 4.01
CA GLY A 31 -4.56 16.83 4.01
C GLY A 31 -3.80 15.68 4.69
N SER A 32 -2.72 15.94 5.44
CA SER A 32 -2.00 14.91 6.20
C SER A 32 -2.18 15.06 7.70
N HIS A 33 -2.13 13.94 8.43
CA HIS A 33 -2.10 13.90 9.89
C HIS A 33 -0.88 13.11 10.38
N ARG A 34 -0.37 13.48 11.54
CA ARG A 34 0.69 12.77 12.27
C ARG A 34 0.03 11.99 13.41
N LEU A 35 0.15 10.68 13.36
CA LEU A 35 -0.34 9.76 14.39
C LEU A 35 0.85 9.20 15.19
N HIS A 36 0.67 9.07 16.50
CA HIS A 36 1.67 8.48 17.38
C HIS A 36 1.97 7.03 16.98
N LYS A 37 3.25 6.63 16.96
CA LYS A 37 3.68 5.29 16.49
C LYS A 37 2.96 4.14 17.19
N ARG A 38 2.76 4.24 18.51
CA ARG A 38 1.99 3.27 19.31
C ARG A 38 0.51 3.11 18.92
N ARG A 39 -0.06 4.03 18.14
CA ARG A 39 -1.45 4.01 17.69
C ARG A 39 -1.59 3.67 16.20
N LEU A 40 -0.50 3.26 15.55
CA LEU A 40 -0.47 3.04 14.09
C LEU A 40 -1.21 1.76 13.67
N ASN A 41 -1.08 0.68 14.44
CA ASN A 41 -1.73 -0.60 14.19
C ASN A 41 -1.98 -1.36 15.51
N ARG A 42 -2.64 -2.53 15.42
CA ARG A 42 -3.03 -3.36 16.59
C ARG A 42 -1.87 -3.88 17.44
N SER A 43 -0.66 -3.98 16.90
CA SER A 43 0.55 -4.48 17.58
C SER A 43 1.51 -3.36 17.96
N SER A 44 1.17 -2.11 17.63
CA SER A 44 2.07 -0.98 17.83
C SER A 44 2.31 -0.67 19.31
N ASP A 45 1.36 -1.00 20.19
CA ASP A 45 1.56 -0.85 21.63
C ASP A 45 2.60 -1.85 22.17
N GLU A 46 2.67 -3.05 21.60
CA GLU A 46 3.66 -4.07 21.94
C GLU A 46 5.03 -3.75 21.34
N GLU A 47 5.05 -3.38 20.06
CA GLU A 47 6.29 -3.08 19.32
C GLU A 47 6.97 -1.79 19.84
N TYR A 48 6.17 -0.77 20.14
CA TYR A 48 6.66 0.55 20.56
C TYR A 48 6.39 0.82 22.04
N PHE A 49 6.27 -0.22 22.88
CA PHE A 49 6.00 -0.07 24.32
C PHE A 49 6.99 0.86 25.03
N HIS A 50 8.24 0.88 24.55
CA HIS A 50 9.33 1.71 25.04
C HIS A 50 9.16 3.22 24.76
N ILE A 51 8.24 3.59 23.86
CA ILE A 51 7.93 4.99 23.56
C ILE A 51 6.85 5.47 24.55
N PRO A 52 7.14 6.51 25.37
CA PRO A 52 6.14 7.07 26.27
C PRO A 52 5.01 7.72 25.46
N LEU A 53 3.75 7.50 25.88
CA LEU A 53 2.59 8.18 25.29
C LEU A 53 2.56 9.69 25.63
N SER A 54 3.27 10.08 26.69
CA SER A 54 3.45 11.46 27.11
C SER A 54 4.63 12.07 26.35
N ILE A 55 4.38 12.69 25.20
CA ILE A 55 5.40 13.48 24.51
C ILE A 55 5.41 14.89 25.14
N PRO A 56 6.49 15.33 25.81
CA PRO A 56 6.61 16.73 26.22
C PRO A 56 6.57 17.61 24.98
N GLN A 57 5.74 18.66 25.02
CA GLN A 57 5.39 19.51 23.86
C GLN A 57 6.57 20.22 23.16
N SER A 58 7.81 20.09 23.66
CA SER A 58 8.93 20.95 23.25
C SER A 58 10.12 20.26 22.56
N ILE A 59 10.18 18.93 22.43
CA ILE A 59 11.41 18.29 21.90
C ILE A 59 11.07 17.22 20.87
N CYS A 60 11.19 17.60 19.59
CA CYS A 60 11.99 16.89 18.58
C CYS A 60 11.76 17.57 17.22
N HIS A 61 12.60 18.56 16.95
CA HIS A 61 13.08 18.75 15.59
C HIS A 61 13.71 17.43 15.14
N ASP A 62 13.36 17.01 13.94
CA ASP A 62 13.87 15.82 13.27
C ASP A 62 13.31 14.46 13.73
N SER A 63 12.23 14.07 13.09
CA SER A 63 11.96 12.66 12.80
C SER A 63 10.96 12.64 11.67
N ARG A 64 11.45 12.41 10.44
CA ARG A 64 10.64 11.93 9.33
C ARG A 64 10.01 10.60 9.76
N GLY A 65 8.84 10.67 10.40
CA GLY A 65 8.02 9.51 10.69
C GLY A 65 7.65 8.77 9.40
N PRO A 66 7.33 7.47 9.47
CA PRO A 66 6.99 6.70 8.29
C PRO A 66 5.78 7.35 7.62
N ARG A 67 5.97 7.84 6.40
CA ARG A 67 4.87 8.26 5.53
C ARG A 67 4.20 6.97 5.05
N LEU A 68 3.03 6.65 5.59
CA LEU A 68 2.18 5.62 4.99
C LEU A 68 1.80 6.11 3.58
N PRO A 69 2.20 5.44 2.51
CA PRO A 69 1.71 5.79 1.19
C PRO A 69 0.21 5.51 1.15
N ARG A 70 -0.54 6.37 0.46
CA ARG A 70 -1.98 6.22 0.22
C ARG A 70 -2.33 4.87 -0.44
N ASN A 71 -1.33 4.21 -1.03
CA ASN A 71 -1.37 2.86 -1.55
C ASN A 71 -0.14 2.08 -1.05
N PRO A 72 -0.29 1.04 -0.19
CA PRO A 72 0.83 0.26 0.33
C PRO A 72 1.63 -0.49 -0.76
N TYR A 73 1.13 -0.55 -1.99
CA TYR A 73 1.75 -1.23 -3.14
C TYR A 73 2.43 -0.28 -4.12
N ALA A 74 2.44 1.02 -3.86
CA ALA A 74 3.16 2.02 -4.68
C ALA A 74 4.68 1.77 -4.73
N TYR A 75 5.21 0.91 -3.85
CA TYR A 75 6.60 0.49 -3.86
C TYR A 75 6.91 -0.61 -4.89
N TRP A 76 5.90 -1.31 -5.40
CA TRP A 76 6.11 -2.50 -6.25
C TRP A 76 5.67 -2.26 -7.71
N ILE A 77 4.66 -1.41 -7.91
CA ILE A 77 4.14 -1.02 -9.22
C ILE A 77 4.25 0.49 -9.40
N SER A 78 4.29 0.95 -10.65
CA SER A 78 4.39 2.38 -10.96
C SER A 78 3.27 3.18 -10.29
N ALA A 79 3.58 4.41 -9.87
CA ALA A 79 2.64 5.28 -9.16
C ALA A 79 1.33 5.48 -9.94
N SER A 80 1.41 5.65 -11.27
CA SER A 80 0.23 5.79 -12.13
C SER A 80 -0.65 4.54 -12.14
N LYS A 81 -0.03 3.34 -12.14
CA LYS A 81 -0.77 2.07 -12.08
C LYS A 81 -1.37 1.84 -10.70
N ALA A 82 -0.63 2.19 -9.65
CA ALA A 82 -1.08 2.14 -8.27
C ALA A 82 -2.33 3.01 -8.07
N ASP A 83 -2.33 4.22 -8.64
CA ASP A 83 -3.47 5.13 -8.58
C ASP A 83 -4.68 4.63 -9.38
N ASP A 84 -4.48 4.05 -10.57
CA ASP A 84 -5.56 3.43 -11.37
C ASP A 84 -6.21 2.25 -10.63
N ILE A 85 -5.40 1.36 -10.04
CA ILE A 85 -5.89 0.21 -9.26
C ILE A 85 -6.67 0.69 -8.04
N TRP A 86 -6.11 1.66 -7.30
CA TRP A 86 -6.75 2.21 -6.10
C TRP A 86 -8.07 2.92 -6.42
N SER A 87 -8.09 3.72 -7.49
CA SER A 87 -9.30 4.42 -7.95
C SER A 87 -10.41 3.43 -8.30
N ARG A 88 -10.11 2.30 -8.94
CA ARG A 88 -11.11 1.28 -9.27
C ARG A 88 -11.54 0.45 -8.07
N TRP A 89 -10.62 0.17 -7.14
CA TRP A 89 -10.95 -0.54 -5.91
C TRP A 89 -11.91 0.29 -5.03
N THR A 90 -11.69 1.60 -4.97
CA THR A 90 -12.53 2.53 -4.21
C THR A 90 -13.87 2.81 -4.91
N ASN A 91 -13.87 3.03 -6.22
CA ASN A 91 -15.06 3.20 -7.06
C ASN A 91 -15.59 1.86 -7.58
N TRP A 92 -15.84 0.92 -6.67
CA TRP A 92 -16.29 -0.42 -7.04
C TRP A 92 -17.71 -0.38 -7.62
N PRO A 93 -17.99 -1.10 -8.73
CA PRO A 93 -19.32 -1.13 -9.34
C PRO A 93 -20.37 -1.72 -8.40
N ALA A 94 -21.60 -1.22 -8.48
CA ALA A 94 -22.72 -1.71 -7.67
C ALA A 94 -23.17 -3.13 -8.04
N GLY A 95 -22.88 -3.56 -9.28
CA GLY A 95 -23.15 -4.91 -9.79
C GLY A 95 -21.88 -5.74 -9.93
N GLY A 96 -22.02 -7.06 -9.75
CA GLY A 96 -20.93 -8.04 -9.89
C GLY A 96 -20.37 -8.53 -8.56
N PRO A 97 -19.15 -9.12 -8.58
CA PRO A 97 -18.49 -9.64 -7.38
C PRO A 97 -18.30 -8.54 -6.34
N ARG A 98 -18.42 -8.87 -5.05
CA ARG A 98 -18.21 -7.91 -3.96
C ARG A 98 -16.73 -7.85 -3.58
N ARG A 99 -16.31 -6.80 -2.88
CA ARG A 99 -15.00 -6.75 -2.25
C ARG A 99 -15.04 -7.53 -0.94
N GLU A 100 -13.90 -8.08 -0.51
CA GLU A 100 -13.74 -8.75 0.79
C GLU A 100 -14.11 -7.86 2.00
N ILE A 101 -14.06 -6.53 1.83
CA ILE A 101 -14.44 -5.55 2.87
C ILE A 101 -15.93 -5.22 2.90
N ASN A 102 -16.71 -5.73 1.95
CA ASN A 102 -18.15 -5.52 1.92
C ASN A 102 -18.86 -6.60 2.74
N SER A 103 -20.04 -6.30 3.30
CA SER A 103 -20.83 -7.29 4.04
C SER A 103 -21.12 -8.53 3.18
N ASP A 104 -20.89 -9.69 3.79
CA ASP A 104 -21.10 -10.97 3.13
C ASP A 104 -22.58 -11.21 2.86
N ASN A 105 -22.87 -11.62 1.62
CA ASN A 105 -24.20 -11.95 1.15
C ASN A 105 -24.24 -13.32 0.48
N GLY A 106 -23.21 -14.17 0.70
CA GLY A 106 -23.07 -15.48 0.06
C GLY A 106 -22.69 -15.43 -1.43
N GLY A 107 -22.39 -14.25 -1.97
CA GLY A 107 -21.91 -14.07 -3.34
C GLY A 107 -20.39 -14.14 -3.46
N LEU A 108 -19.88 -14.14 -4.71
CA LEU A 108 -18.44 -14.12 -4.96
C LEU A 108 -17.79 -12.85 -4.40
N GLN A 109 -16.83 -13.02 -3.50
CA GLN A 109 -16.01 -11.94 -2.97
C GLN A 109 -14.62 -11.95 -3.62
N VAL A 110 -14.12 -10.77 -3.93
CA VAL A 110 -12.81 -10.56 -4.54
C VAL A 110 -11.87 -10.03 -3.46
N PRO A 111 -10.81 -10.78 -3.12
CA PRO A 111 -9.78 -10.27 -2.22
C PRO A 111 -8.97 -9.17 -2.92
N LEU A 112 -8.53 -8.16 -2.16
CA LEU A 112 -7.75 -7.05 -2.71
C LEU A 112 -6.52 -7.55 -3.45
N LEU A 113 -5.81 -8.53 -2.89
CA LEU A 113 -4.63 -9.12 -3.51
C LEU A 113 -4.97 -9.79 -4.85
N GLY A 114 -6.07 -10.55 -4.91
CA GLY A 114 -6.54 -11.18 -6.15
C GLY A 114 -6.94 -10.15 -7.21
N PHE A 115 -7.56 -9.04 -6.79
CA PHE A 115 -7.88 -7.93 -7.69
C PHE A 115 -6.62 -7.27 -8.26
N ILE A 116 -5.60 -7.05 -7.43
CA ILE A 116 -4.33 -6.46 -7.86
C ILE A 116 -3.63 -7.40 -8.83
N ILE A 117 -3.43 -8.67 -8.46
CA ILE A 117 -2.80 -9.68 -9.32
C ILE A 117 -3.55 -9.72 -10.65
N GLY A 118 -4.87 -9.92 -10.62
CA GLY A 118 -5.71 -9.96 -11.80
C GLY A 118 -5.83 -8.64 -12.56
N ARG A 119 -5.19 -7.55 -12.16
CA ARG A 119 -5.08 -6.29 -12.93
C ARG A 119 -3.67 -6.04 -13.44
N VAL A 120 -2.67 -6.52 -12.70
CA VAL A 120 -1.27 -6.50 -13.10
C VAL A 120 -1.00 -7.57 -14.16
N THR A 121 -1.59 -8.75 -14.02
CA THR A 121 -1.38 -9.92 -14.91
C THR A 121 -2.46 -10.10 -15.97
N ARG A 122 -3.52 -9.26 -16.01
CA ARG A 122 -4.70 -9.48 -16.87
C ARG A 122 -4.50 -9.33 -18.38
N SER A 123 -3.34 -8.90 -18.81
CA SER A 123 -3.03 -8.82 -20.23
C SER A 123 -2.14 -10.02 -20.55
N ASN A 124 -2.23 -10.57 -21.76
CA ASN A 124 -1.29 -11.55 -22.32
C ASN A 124 0.13 -10.98 -22.37
N LYS A 125 0.69 -10.69 -21.19
CA LYS A 125 1.99 -10.09 -21.03
C LYS A 125 3.00 -11.20 -21.32
N PRO A 126 4.06 -10.88 -22.06
CA PRO A 126 5.09 -11.85 -22.36
C PRO A 126 5.66 -12.36 -21.04
N ASP A 127 5.43 -13.65 -20.77
CA ASP A 127 6.17 -14.36 -19.75
C ASP A 127 7.56 -14.64 -20.27
N THR A 128 8.56 -14.63 -19.39
CA THR A 128 9.93 -14.92 -19.79
C THR A 128 10.57 -15.86 -18.78
N ALA A 129 11.12 -16.94 -19.33
CA ALA A 129 12.07 -17.82 -18.64
C ALA A 129 13.45 -17.74 -19.31
N GLY A 130 13.68 -16.71 -20.13
CA GLY A 130 14.94 -16.53 -20.85
C GLY A 130 16.03 -16.02 -19.93
N GLU A 131 17.28 -16.36 -20.23
CA GLU A 131 18.45 -15.82 -19.52
C GLU A 131 18.78 -14.38 -19.92
N SER A 132 18.06 -13.83 -20.90
CA SER A 132 18.28 -12.48 -21.42
C SER A 132 17.65 -11.43 -20.51
N ASP A 133 18.49 -10.56 -19.93
CA ASP A 133 18.05 -9.44 -19.10
C ASP A 133 17.03 -8.54 -19.81
N THR A 134 17.19 -8.34 -21.13
CA THR A 134 16.28 -7.52 -21.94
C THR A 134 14.85 -8.08 -21.95
N GLN A 135 14.70 -9.41 -21.97
CA GLN A 135 13.38 -10.04 -21.93
C GLN A 135 12.73 -9.88 -20.55
N TRP A 136 13.52 -9.96 -19.47
CA TRP A 136 13.07 -9.68 -18.11
C TRP A 136 12.60 -8.24 -17.94
N TYR A 137 13.39 -7.27 -18.38
CA TYR A 137 12.97 -5.86 -18.34
C TYR A 137 11.68 -5.63 -19.15
N THR A 138 11.54 -6.27 -20.32
CA THR A 138 10.33 -6.18 -21.13
C THR A 138 9.10 -6.77 -20.40
N CYS A 139 9.27 -7.90 -19.70
CA CYS A 139 8.22 -8.52 -18.90
C CYS A 139 7.83 -7.64 -17.69
N LEU A 140 8.82 -7.14 -16.95
CA LEU A 140 8.61 -6.29 -15.77
C LEU A 140 7.95 -4.96 -16.15
N ASP A 141 8.37 -4.36 -17.26
CA ASP A 141 7.77 -3.13 -17.79
C ASP A 141 6.34 -3.38 -18.26
N ALA A 142 6.09 -4.50 -18.96
CA ALA A 142 4.74 -4.90 -19.30
C ALA A 142 3.89 -4.99 -18.03
N CYS A 143 4.40 -5.54 -16.93
CA CYS A 143 3.75 -5.62 -15.61
C CYS A 143 3.62 -4.29 -14.86
N CYS A 144 4.14 -3.18 -15.41
CA CYS A 144 4.17 -1.86 -14.77
C CYS A 144 4.92 -1.87 -13.43
N VAL A 145 5.96 -2.70 -13.30
CA VAL A 145 6.82 -2.74 -12.11
C VAL A 145 7.63 -1.44 -12.04
N ALA A 146 7.77 -0.84 -10.86
CA ALA A 146 8.53 0.40 -10.71
C ALA A 146 10.03 0.19 -10.99
N SER A 147 10.71 1.17 -11.57
CA SER A 147 12.13 1.07 -11.97
C SER A 147 13.05 0.58 -10.85
N ASP A 148 12.84 1.07 -9.64
CA ASP A 148 13.65 0.72 -8.48
C ASP A 148 13.45 -0.75 -8.09
N THR A 149 12.20 -1.22 -8.19
CA THR A 149 11.86 -2.63 -7.98
C THR A 149 12.42 -3.50 -9.10
N GLN A 150 12.39 -3.03 -10.36
CA GLN A 150 13.02 -3.74 -11.47
C GLN A 150 14.52 -3.89 -11.24
N ALA A 151 15.21 -2.82 -10.82
CA ALA A 151 16.64 -2.86 -10.51
C ALA A 151 16.95 -3.82 -9.37
N ALA A 152 16.12 -3.87 -8.31
CA ALA A 152 16.28 -4.81 -7.22
C ALA A 152 16.07 -6.28 -7.66
N ILE A 153 15.12 -6.54 -8.55
CA ILE A 153 14.87 -7.88 -9.11
C ILE A 153 15.99 -8.31 -10.05
N MET A 154 16.53 -7.36 -10.83
CA MET A 154 17.56 -7.58 -11.84
C MET A 154 18.98 -7.50 -11.29
N ASP A 155 19.14 -7.32 -9.98
CA ASP A 155 20.45 -7.31 -9.32
C ASP A 155 21.18 -8.63 -9.58
N SER A 156 22.47 -8.52 -9.93
CA SER A 156 23.30 -9.67 -10.29
C SER A 156 23.36 -10.74 -9.19
N ASN A 157 23.20 -10.37 -7.92
CA ASN A 157 23.18 -11.29 -6.78
C ASN A 157 21.96 -12.21 -6.78
N PHE A 158 20.86 -11.80 -7.42
CA PHE A 158 19.63 -12.59 -7.54
C PHE A 158 19.49 -13.24 -8.92
N THR A 159 20.54 -13.22 -9.75
CA THR A 159 20.51 -13.82 -11.09
C THR A 159 20.13 -15.28 -11.08
N TYR A 160 20.48 -16.04 -10.04
CA TYR A 160 20.10 -17.45 -9.94
C TYR A 160 18.60 -17.67 -9.68
N LEU A 161 17.90 -16.71 -9.06
CA LEU A 161 16.47 -16.82 -8.75
C LEU A 161 15.62 -16.70 -10.01
N ARG A 162 16.02 -15.85 -10.96
CA ARG A 162 15.31 -15.57 -12.22
C ARG A 162 15.12 -16.81 -13.12
N PRO A 163 16.16 -17.62 -13.43
CA PRO A 163 16.05 -18.84 -14.23
C PRO A 163 15.73 -20.08 -13.38
N SER A 164 15.88 -20.01 -12.05
CA SER A 164 15.39 -21.10 -11.21
C SER A 164 13.87 -21.17 -11.38
N ARG A 165 13.33 -22.37 -11.61
CA ARG A 165 11.88 -22.66 -11.66
C ARG A 165 11.22 -22.49 -10.28
N SER A 166 11.50 -21.37 -9.62
CA SER A 166 11.01 -21.00 -8.30
C SER A 166 9.63 -20.33 -8.37
N CYS A 167 9.17 -19.97 -9.56
CA CYS A 167 7.80 -19.56 -9.84
C CYS A 167 6.85 -20.76 -9.75
N LEU A 168 5.63 -20.56 -9.26
CA LEU A 168 4.57 -21.57 -9.23
C LEU A 168 4.35 -22.17 -10.63
N ASP A 169 4.69 -23.45 -10.81
CA ASP A 169 4.21 -24.24 -11.93
C ASP A 169 2.67 -24.22 -11.92
N ARG A 170 2.07 -23.85 -13.05
CA ARG A 170 0.61 -23.79 -13.25
C ARG A 170 -0.03 -25.18 -13.23
#